data_AF-A0A8T5AAG5-F1
#
_entry.id   AF-A0A8T5AAG5-F1
#
_cell.length_a   1.000
_cell.length_b   1.000
_cell.length_c   1.000
_cell.angle_alpha   90.00
_cell.angle_beta   90.00
_cell.angle_gamma   90.00
#
_symmetry.space_group_name_H-M   'P 1'
#
loop_
_entity.id
_entity.type
_entity.pdbx_description
1 polymer ?
#
loop_
_entity_poly.entity_id
_entity_poly.type
_entity_poly.pdbx_seq_one_letter_code
_entity_poly.pdbx_strand_id
1 'polypeptide(L)'
;MSQARDRSVTRERLIGMQVIDGDGYLVGTVKDISFVVGRSGISLCIEGKDGSMKEVPWEEVQAVGDFVLLKQRPALTVERQQPPSSQTPLCPTCNGPLTWIQQYQRWYCYRCKKYA
;
A
#
# COMPACT_ATOMS: atom_id res chain seq x y z
N MET A 1 -33.91 -3.87 -0.68
CA MET A 1 -33.66 -2.64 -1.47
C MET A 1 -32.86 -1.66 -0.62
N SER A 2 -31.55 -1.83 -0.58
CA SER A 2 -30.65 -1.00 0.24
C SER A 2 -30.23 0.21 -0.60
N GLN A 3 -30.95 1.32 -0.46
CA GLN A 3 -30.54 2.59 -1.05
C GLN A 3 -29.27 3.05 -0.32
N ALA A 4 -28.11 2.81 -0.94
CA ALA A 4 -26.90 3.55 -0.65
C ALA A 4 -27.19 5.01 -1.00
N ARG A 5 -27.60 5.79 0.00
CA ARG A 5 -27.83 7.23 -0.11
C ARG A 5 -26.51 7.86 -0.54
N ASP A 6 -26.46 8.34 -1.76
CA ASP A 6 -25.44 9.26 -2.25
C ASP A 6 -25.48 10.52 -1.35
N ARG A 7 -24.73 10.49 -0.26
CA ARG A 7 -24.62 11.58 0.71
C ARG A 7 -23.43 12.41 0.28
N SER A 8 -23.68 13.42 -0.54
CA SER A 8 -22.72 14.50 -0.74
C SER A 8 -22.43 15.15 0.61
N VAL A 9 -21.15 15.21 0.96
CA VAL A 9 -20.68 15.83 2.21
C VAL A 9 -20.06 17.18 1.83
N THR A 10 -20.50 18.26 2.46
CA THR A 10 -19.92 19.59 2.21
C THR A 10 -18.61 19.76 2.97
N ARG A 11 -17.73 20.64 2.47
CA ARG A 11 -16.45 20.98 3.14
C ARG A 11 -16.66 21.35 4.61
N GLU A 12 -17.62 22.22 4.87
CA GLU A 12 -17.93 22.73 6.22
C GLU A 12 -18.32 21.62 7.20
N ARG A 13 -18.91 20.52 6.69
CA ARG A 13 -19.29 19.38 7.53
C ARG A 13 -18.12 18.47 7.88
N LEU A 14 -17.07 18.46 7.05
CA LEU A 14 -15.89 17.63 7.25
C LEU A 14 -14.87 18.30 8.18
N ILE A 15 -14.76 19.63 8.14
CA ILE A 15 -13.85 20.37 9.03
C ILE A 15 -14.28 20.19 10.49
N GLY A 16 -13.32 19.90 11.37
CA GLY A 16 -13.56 19.65 12.78
C GLY A 16 -13.98 18.21 13.10
N MET A 17 -14.16 17.34 12.10
CA MET A 17 -14.46 15.94 12.34
C MET A 17 -13.25 15.17 12.87
N GLN A 18 -13.52 14.22 13.74
CA GLN A 18 -12.52 13.27 14.22
C GLN A 18 -12.29 12.17 13.19
N VAL A 19 -11.02 11.95 12.85
CA VAL A 19 -10.59 10.90 11.94
C VAL A 19 -10.08 9.70 12.74
N ILE A 20 -10.59 8.53 12.41
CA ILE A 20 -10.25 7.26 13.03
C ILE A 20 -9.66 6.36 11.95
N ASP A 21 -8.54 5.70 12.27
CA ASP A 21 -7.90 4.73 11.40
C ASP A 21 -8.70 3.41 11.34
N GLY A 22 -8.36 2.51 10.40
CA GLY A 22 -9.00 1.22 10.24
C GLY A 22 -8.80 0.26 11.41
N ASP A 23 -7.81 0.53 12.27
CA ASP A 23 -7.56 -0.16 13.55
C ASP A 23 -8.36 0.44 14.73
N GLY A 24 -9.14 1.51 14.51
CA GLY A 24 -9.97 2.13 15.56
C GLY A 24 -9.24 3.20 16.40
N TYR A 25 -8.03 3.60 16.03
CA TYR A 25 -7.28 4.66 16.71
C TYR A 25 -7.66 6.05 16.18
N LEU A 26 -7.80 7.02 17.09
CA LEU A 26 -8.00 8.42 16.73
C LEU A 26 -6.72 9.00 16.12
N VAL A 27 -6.78 9.30 14.82
CA VAL A 27 -5.68 9.91 14.06
C VAL A 27 -5.57 11.40 14.37
N GLY A 28 -6.70 12.09 14.46
CA GLY A 28 -6.71 13.53 14.68
C GLY A 28 -8.04 14.18 14.28
N THR A 29 -7.98 15.48 14.04
CA THR A 29 -9.13 16.29 13.64
C THR A 29 -8.88 16.87 12.25
N VAL A 30 -9.89 16.84 11.37
CA VAL A 30 -9.78 17.46 10.04
C VAL A 30 -9.66 18.97 10.20
N LYS A 31 -8.53 19.53 9.77
CA LYS A 31 -8.26 20.97 9.81
C LYS A 31 -8.64 21.66 8.51
N ASP A 32 -8.33 21.03 7.38
CA ASP A 32 -8.67 21.58 6.06
C ASP A 32 -8.86 20.49 5.00
N ILE A 33 -9.28 20.89 3.79
CA ILE A 33 -9.44 20.02 2.63
C ILE A 33 -8.64 20.61 1.47
N SER A 34 -7.61 19.89 1.03
CA SER A 34 -6.81 20.23 -0.15
C SER A 34 -7.39 19.57 -1.40
N PHE A 35 -7.25 20.24 -2.55
CA PHE A 35 -7.61 19.70 -3.86
C PHE A 35 -6.38 19.77 -4.76
N VAL A 36 -6.16 18.72 -5.56
CA VAL A 36 -5.01 18.66 -6.46
C VAL A 36 -5.35 19.32 -7.79
N VAL A 37 -4.72 20.43 -8.12
CA VAL A 37 -4.94 21.12 -9.40
C VAL A 37 -4.48 20.22 -10.56
N GLY A 38 -5.38 19.94 -11.50
CA GLY A 38 -5.12 19.06 -12.64
C GLY A 38 -5.52 17.60 -12.46
N ARG A 39 -6.04 17.19 -11.29
CA ARG A 39 -6.71 15.90 -11.08
C ARG A 39 -8.00 16.07 -10.29
N SER A 40 -9.00 15.25 -10.56
CA SER A 40 -10.27 15.22 -9.83
C SER A 40 -10.11 14.50 -8.48
N GLY A 41 -9.23 14.99 -7.61
CA GLY A 41 -8.88 14.38 -6.32
C GLY A 41 -8.95 15.37 -5.16
N ILE A 42 -9.61 14.94 -4.08
CA ILE A 42 -9.74 15.68 -2.83
C ILE A 42 -8.85 14.99 -1.79
N SER A 43 -8.16 15.76 -0.96
CA SER A 43 -7.32 15.30 0.15
C SER A 43 -7.75 16.01 1.44
N LEU A 44 -7.75 15.28 2.54
CA LEU A 44 -8.06 15.77 3.89
C LEU A 44 -6.76 16.07 4.62
N CYS A 45 -6.62 17.28 5.14
CA CYS A 45 -5.52 17.66 6.01
C CYS A 45 -5.95 17.47 7.46
N ILE A 46 -5.36 16.48 8.11
CA ILE A 46 -5.70 16.05 9.47
C ILE A 46 -4.61 16.54 10.42
N GLU A 47 -4.99 17.22 11.49
CA GLU A 47 -4.10 17.62 12.56
C GLU A 47 -4.20 16.60 13.70
N GLY A 48 -3.10 15.92 13.98
CA GLY A 48 -2.94 15.00 15.10
C GLY A 48 -2.81 15.75 16.42
N LYS A 49 -2.96 15.02 17.53
CA LYS A 49 -2.86 15.60 18.89
C LYS A 49 -1.50 16.21 19.22
N ASP A 50 -0.43 15.78 18.55
CA ASP A 50 0.92 16.34 18.73
C ASP A 50 1.19 17.54 17.80
N GLY A 51 0.22 17.95 16.99
CA GLY A 51 0.39 18.97 15.94
C GLY A 51 0.93 18.43 14.63
N SER A 52 1.13 17.11 14.49
CA SER A 52 1.48 16.50 13.20
C SER A 52 0.36 16.69 12.18
N MET A 53 0.72 17.12 10.97
CA MET A 53 -0.24 17.25 9.86
C MET A 53 -0.12 16.05 8.93
N LYS A 54 -1.22 15.34 8.74
CA LYS A 54 -1.33 14.17 7.86
C LYS A 54 -2.27 14.49 6.71
N GLU A 55 -1.78 14.45 5.49
CA GLU A 55 -2.61 14.56 4.29
C GLU A 55 -3.10 13.17 3.88
N VAL A 56 -4.41 12.99 3.78
CA VAL A 56 -5.04 11.71 3.44
C VAL A 56 -5.95 11.90 2.23
N PRO A 57 -5.67 11.24 1.09
CA PRO A 57 -6.53 11.33 -0.09
C PRO A 57 -7.91 10.71 0.20
N TRP A 58 -8.94 11.25 -0.43
CA TRP A 58 -10.32 10.79 -0.26
C TRP A 58 -10.50 9.29 -0.59
N GLU A 59 -9.66 8.73 -1.45
CA GLU A 59 -9.66 7.30 -1.78
C GLU A 59 -9.35 6.41 -0.58
N GLU A 60 -8.62 6.91 0.42
CA GLU A 60 -8.33 6.22 1.67
C GLU A 60 -9.46 6.35 2.69
N VAL A 61 -10.51 7.12 2.42
CA VAL A 61 -11.68 7.21 3.31
C VAL A 61 -12.61 6.05 3.05
N GLN A 62 -12.94 5.29 4.10
CA GLN A 62 -13.89 4.18 4.04
C GLN A 62 -15.33 4.67 4.18
N ALA A 63 -15.57 5.56 5.14
CA ALA A 63 -16.91 6.09 5.41
C ALA A 63 -16.81 7.45 6.11
N VAL A 64 -17.84 8.28 5.91
CA VAL A 64 -18.03 9.54 6.62
C VAL A 64 -19.42 9.54 7.26
N GLY A 65 -19.45 9.63 8.59
CA GLY A 65 -20.66 9.73 9.39
C GLY A 65 -20.50 10.80 10.45
N ASP A 66 -20.56 10.41 11.71
CA ASP A 66 -20.15 11.24 12.86
C ASP A 66 -18.61 11.30 13.00
N PHE A 67 -17.94 10.29 12.44
CA PHE A 67 -16.49 10.16 12.37
C PHE A 67 -16.08 9.90 10.91
N VAL A 68 -14.84 10.27 10.57
CA VAL A 68 -14.21 9.90 9.30
C VAL A 68 -13.40 8.64 9.54
N LEU A 69 -13.77 7.55 8.89
CA LEU A 69 -13.07 6.27 8.98
C LEU A 69 -12.12 6.13 7.81
N LEU A 70 -10.84 5.88 8.10
CA LEU A 70 -9.87 5.52 7.07
C LEU A 70 -9.98 4.02 6.76
N LYS A 71 -9.80 3.68 5.49
CA LYS A 71 -9.52 2.32 5.08
C LYS A 71 -8.24 1.92 5.81
N GLN A 72 -8.30 0.82 6.54
CA GLN A 72 -7.09 0.07 6.86
C GLN A 72 -6.37 -0.11 5.52
N ARG A 73 -5.22 0.57 5.35
CA ARG A 73 -4.29 0.08 4.34
C ARG A 73 -4.06 -1.36 4.78
N PRO A 74 -4.40 -2.38 3.97
CA PRO A 74 -3.97 -3.71 4.32
C PRO A 74 -2.49 -3.53 4.61
N ALA A 75 -2.06 -3.99 5.78
CA ALA A 75 -0.65 -4.23 5.99
C ALA A 75 -0.31 -5.25 4.91
N LEU A 76 -0.03 -4.76 3.69
CA LEU A 76 0.82 -5.39 2.74
C LEU A 76 2.03 -5.61 3.60
N THR A 77 2.11 -6.85 4.09
CA THR A 77 3.32 -7.55 4.43
C THR A 77 4.45 -6.67 3.98
N VAL A 78 5.13 -6.06 4.94
CA VAL A 78 6.42 -5.43 4.70
C VAL A 78 7.20 -6.51 3.99
N GLU A 79 7.17 -6.48 2.66
CA GLU A 79 8.15 -7.09 1.82
C GLU A 79 9.34 -6.20 2.13
N ARG A 80 10.00 -6.56 3.25
CA ARG A 80 11.43 -6.40 3.35
C ARG A 80 11.91 -6.77 1.97
N GLN A 81 12.57 -5.84 1.33
CA GLN A 81 13.37 -6.08 0.15
C GLN A 81 14.37 -7.19 0.50
N GLN A 82 13.91 -8.43 0.57
CA GLN A 82 14.76 -9.57 0.39
C GLN A 82 15.06 -9.49 -1.11
N PRO A 83 16.34 -9.28 -1.50
CA PRO A 83 16.70 -9.43 -2.89
C PRO A 83 16.15 -10.78 -3.35
N PRO A 84 15.58 -10.88 -4.57
CA PRO A 84 15.00 -12.12 -5.05
C PRO A 84 16.05 -13.20 -4.83
N SER A 85 15.75 -14.14 -3.94
CA SER A 85 16.56 -15.34 -3.80
C SER A 85 16.36 -16.09 -5.09
N SER A 86 17.22 -15.77 -6.05
CA SER A 86 17.44 -16.52 -7.26
C SER A 86 17.97 -17.85 -6.77
N GLN A 87 17.04 -18.76 -6.47
CA GLN A 87 17.32 -20.15 -6.20
C GLN A 87 17.98 -20.67 -7.46
N THR A 88 19.30 -20.55 -7.48
CA THR A 88 20.13 -21.02 -8.56
C THR A 88 19.93 -22.52 -8.53
N PRO A 89 19.29 -23.12 -9.56
CA PRO A 89 18.93 -24.52 -9.51
C PRO A 89 20.19 -25.35 -9.27
N LEU A 90 20.04 -26.43 -8.52
CA LEU A 90 21.15 -27.32 -8.20
C LEU A 90 21.23 -28.42 -9.27
N CYS A 91 22.45 -28.82 -9.63
CA CYS A 91 22.65 -29.90 -10.58
C CYS A 91 22.15 -31.24 -10.00
N PRO A 92 21.30 -32.01 -10.71
CA PRO A 92 20.76 -33.28 -10.19
C PRO A 92 21.81 -34.38 -9.98
N THR A 93 23.02 -34.22 -10.54
CA THR A 93 24.10 -35.22 -10.43
C THR A 93 25.08 -34.93 -9.30
N CYS A 94 25.31 -33.66 -8.94
CA CYS A 94 26.33 -33.29 -7.96
C CYS A 94 25.87 -32.24 -6.93
N ASN A 95 24.60 -31.81 -7.00
CA ASN A 95 23.98 -30.79 -6.16
C ASN A 95 24.74 -29.45 -6.12
N GLY A 96 25.59 -29.19 -7.12
CA GLY A 96 26.34 -27.94 -7.26
C GLY A 96 25.52 -26.83 -7.92
N PRO A 97 25.94 -25.56 -7.77
CA PRO A 97 25.25 -24.43 -8.39
C PRO A 97 25.29 -24.53 -9.92
N LEU A 98 24.13 -24.43 -10.58
CA LEU A 98 24.05 -24.33 -12.03
C LEU A 98 24.25 -22.89 -12.48
N THR A 99 24.87 -22.70 -13.64
CA THR A 99 25.02 -21.39 -14.26
C THR A 99 24.07 -21.27 -15.45
N TRP A 100 23.29 -20.19 -15.51
CA TRP A 100 22.41 -19.92 -16.65
C TRP A 100 23.22 -19.41 -17.83
N ILE A 101 23.14 -20.12 -18.95
CA ILE A 101 23.83 -19.75 -20.19
C ILE A 101 22.81 -19.09 -21.12
N GLN A 102 22.74 -17.76 -21.11
CA GLN A 102 21.72 -16.98 -21.84
C GLN A 102 21.66 -17.30 -23.34
N GLN A 103 22.82 -17.54 -23.97
CA GLN A 103 22.91 -17.87 -25.40
C GLN A 103 22.16 -19.16 -25.79
N TYR A 104 21.98 -20.09 -24.85
CA TYR A 104 21.28 -21.36 -25.09
C TYR A 104 20.02 -21.52 -24.25
N GLN A 105 19.74 -20.57 -23.35
CA GLN A 105 18.67 -20.65 -22.35
C GLN A 105 18.66 -22.00 -21.61
N ARG A 106 19.85 -22.48 -21.23
CA ARG A 106 20.03 -23.74 -20.51
C ARG A 106 20.95 -23.57 -19.31
N TRP A 107 20.71 -24.38 -18.29
CA TRP A 107 21.53 -24.46 -17.09
C TRP A 107 22.72 -25.38 -17.33
N TYR A 108 23.93 -24.91 -17.04
CA TYR A 108 25.16 -25.67 -17.21
C TYR A 108 25.87 -25.87 -15.86
N CYS A 109 26.32 -27.09 -15.60
CA CYS A 109 27.11 -27.42 -14.42
C CYS A 109 28.60 -27.51 -14.78
N TYR A 110 29.44 -26.64 -14.22
CA TYR A 110 30.90 -26.69 -14.43
C TYR A 110 31.57 -27.89 -13.75
N ARG A 111 30.99 -28.45 -12.68
CA ARG A 111 31.53 -29.64 -12.00
C ARG A 111 31.31 -30.91 -12.82
N CYS A 112 30.10 -31.09 -13.36
CA CYS A 112 29.75 -32.27 -14.16
C CYS A 112 30.04 -32.09 -15.65
N LYS A 113 30.36 -30.86 -16.09
CA LYS A 113 30.51 -30.47 -17.51
C LYS A 113 29.33 -30.91 -18.38
N LYS A 114 28.12 -30.79 -17.82
CA LYS A 114 26.86 -31.22 -18.43
C LYS A 114 25.79 -30.15 -18.23
N TYR A 115 24.84 -30.11 -19.15
CA TYR A 115 23.61 -29.35 -19.00
C TYR A 115 22.64 -30.09 -18.06
N ALA A 116 21.83 -29.33 -17.33
CA ALA A 116 20.68 -29.86 -16.58
C ALA A 116 19.43 -29.96 -17.48
#